data_AF-A0A2V8I8F2-F1
#
_entry.id   AF-A0A2V8I8F2-F1
#
_cell.length_a   1.000
_cell.length_b   1.000
_cell.length_c   1.000
_cell.angle_alpha   90.00
_cell.angle_beta   90.00
_cell.angle_gamma   90.00
#
_symmetry.space_group_name_H-M   'P 1'
#
loop_
_entity.id
_entity.type
_entity.pdbx_description
1 polymer ?
#
loop_
_entity_poly.entity_id
_entity_poly.type
_entity_poly.pdbx_seq_one_letter_code
_entity_poly.pdbx_strand_id
1 'polypeptide(L)'
;LLGDLQARFEALLDDRGAPMRSQVFRPDAIYRRVLGIPPDLIVQFGRLTWRSIGGVGYSELHVQENDTGPDDCNHAQFGMFILRAPGLPIRGEVQDMHLLDVAPTLLDLAGRDVPPSMQGQSLLRSAACQVAR
;
A
#
# COMPACT_ATOMS: atom_id res chain seq x y z
N LEU A 1 4.37 -13.86 -23.06
CA LEU A 1 2.98 -13.73 -22.56
C LEU A 1 2.86 -12.79 -21.36
N LEU A 2 3.27 -13.15 -20.13
CA LEU A 2 3.10 -12.26 -18.97
C LEU A 2 3.87 -10.93 -19.09
N GLY A 3 5.11 -10.98 -19.60
CA GLY A 3 5.88 -9.75 -19.87
C GLY A 3 5.21 -8.85 -20.91
N ASP A 4 4.61 -9.43 -21.95
CA ASP A 4 3.89 -8.66 -22.98
C ASP A 4 2.63 -8.00 -22.39
N LEU A 5 1.93 -8.69 -21.50
CA LEU A 5 0.75 -8.16 -20.82
C LEU A 5 1.12 -7.02 -19.86
N GLN A 6 2.20 -7.19 -19.09
CA GLN A 6 2.75 -6.13 -18.25
C GLN A 6 3.07 -4.88 -19.08
N ALA A 7 3.83 -5.03 -20.18
CA ALA A 7 4.17 -3.90 -21.05
C ALA A 7 2.94 -3.19 -21.62
N ARG A 8 1.87 -3.93 -21.95
CA ARG A 8 0.60 -3.36 -22.41
C ARG A 8 -0.10 -2.53 -21.34
N PHE A 9 -0.12 -3.01 -20.09
CA PHE A 9 -0.69 -2.26 -18.97
C PHE A 9 0.10 -1.00 -18.65
N GLU A 10 1.43 -1.07 -18.68
CA GLU A 10 2.32 0.08 -18.44
C GLU A 10 2.20 1.14 -19.56
N ALA A 11 1.88 0.71 -20.78
CA ALA A 11 1.67 1.58 -21.94
C ALA A 11 0.25 2.17 -22.06
N LEU A 12 -0.66 1.87 -21.12
CA LEU A 12 -2.02 2.43 -21.15
C LEU A 12 -1.98 3.96 -21.11
N LEU A 13 -2.87 4.57 -21.90
CA LEU A 13 -3.13 6.00 -21.88
C LEU A 13 -4.35 6.28 -21.02
N ASP A 14 -4.43 7.47 -20.43
CA ASP A 14 -5.61 7.96 -19.71
C ASP A 14 -6.69 8.48 -20.67
N ASP A 15 -7.76 9.04 -20.10
CA ASP A 15 -8.89 9.65 -20.82
C ASP A 15 -8.52 10.90 -21.64
N ARG A 16 -7.30 11.44 -21.44
CA ARG A 16 -6.75 12.58 -22.17
C ARG A 16 -5.68 12.15 -23.19
N GLY A 17 -5.44 10.86 -23.33
CA GLY A 17 -4.40 10.31 -24.21
C GLY A 17 -2.98 10.49 -23.68
N ALA A 18 -2.79 10.88 -22.42
CA ALA A 18 -1.48 10.95 -21.78
C ALA A 18 -1.11 9.58 -21.18
N PRO A 19 0.19 9.26 -21.00
CA PRO A 19 0.58 8.01 -20.34
C PRO A 19 -0.05 7.91 -18.94
N MET A 20 -0.81 6.85 -18.70
CA MET A 20 -1.50 6.64 -17.43
C MET A 20 -0.51 6.43 -16.28
N ARG A 21 0.68 5.88 -16.56
CA ARG A 21 1.73 5.54 -15.56
C ARG A 21 1.26 4.47 -14.56
N SER A 22 0.56 3.47 -15.06
CA SER A 22 0.18 2.28 -14.30
C SER A 22 1.41 1.51 -13.83
N GLN A 23 1.34 0.93 -12.64
CA GLN A 23 2.37 0.05 -12.10
C GLN A 23 1.87 -1.38 -12.08
N VAL A 24 2.70 -2.31 -12.56
CA VAL A 24 2.36 -3.72 -12.64
C VAL A 24 3.36 -4.51 -11.80
N PHE A 25 2.84 -5.35 -10.92
CA PHE A 25 3.65 -6.12 -10.00
C PHE A 25 3.38 -7.61 -10.18
N ARG A 26 4.46 -8.39 -10.13
CA ARG A 26 4.37 -9.84 -9.94
C ARG A 26 4.32 -10.13 -8.44
N PRO A 27 3.42 -10.99 -7.94
CA PRO A 27 3.36 -11.27 -6.50
C PRO A 27 4.69 -11.77 -5.94
N ASP A 28 5.40 -12.62 -6.70
CA ASP A 28 6.71 -13.16 -6.31
C ASP A 28 7.82 -12.11 -6.18
N ALA A 29 7.63 -10.93 -6.79
CA ALA A 29 8.58 -9.82 -6.70
C ALA A 29 8.32 -8.87 -5.52
N ILE A 30 7.07 -8.80 -5.02
CA ILE A 30 6.69 -7.80 -4.00
C ILE A 30 6.35 -8.40 -2.63
N TYR A 31 6.00 -9.69 -2.57
CA TYR A 31 5.72 -10.37 -1.31
C TYR A 31 6.90 -11.23 -0.88
N ARG A 32 7.26 -11.15 0.42
CA ARG A 32 8.28 -12.03 1.02
C ARG A 32 7.95 -13.52 0.84
N ARG A 33 6.66 -13.85 0.88
CA ARG A 33 6.15 -15.20 0.66
C ARG A 33 4.77 -15.12 0.00
N VAL A 34 4.60 -15.85 -1.08
CA VAL A 34 3.33 -16.00 -1.78
C VAL A 34 2.63 -17.26 -1.27
N LEU A 35 1.35 -17.17 -0.94
CA LEU A 35 0.54 -18.24 -0.36
C LEU A 35 -0.76 -18.42 -1.18
N GLY A 36 -1.30 -19.63 -1.18
CA GLY A 36 -2.59 -19.93 -1.83
C GLY A 36 -2.51 -19.81 -3.36
N ILE A 37 -3.53 -19.17 -3.93
CA ILE A 37 -3.66 -18.94 -5.38
C ILE A 37 -3.54 -17.43 -5.62
N PRO A 38 -2.32 -16.90 -5.80
CA PRO A 38 -2.14 -15.47 -6.08
C PRO A 38 -2.63 -15.13 -7.51
N PRO A 39 -2.94 -13.86 -7.78
CA PRO A 39 -3.11 -13.41 -9.16
C PRO A 39 -1.77 -13.48 -9.91
N ASP A 40 -1.79 -13.61 -11.24
CA ASP A 40 -0.55 -13.59 -12.03
C ASP A 40 0.14 -12.22 -12.02
N LEU A 41 -0.66 -11.15 -12.01
CA LEU A 41 -0.24 -9.76 -11.98
C LEU A 41 -1.16 -8.95 -11.06
N ILE A 42 -0.58 -7.97 -10.37
CA ILE A 42 -1.29 -6.95 -9.60
C ILE A 42 -1.08 -5.62 -10.32
N VAL A 43 -2.16 -4.95 -10.71
CA VAL A 43 -2.09 -3.70 -11.48
C VAL A 43 -2.65 -2.54 -10.67
N GLN A 44 -1.85 -1.50 -10.49
CA GLN A 44 -2.28 -0.21 -9.92
C GLN A 44 -2.38 0.81 -11.05
N PHE A 45 -3.60 1.11 -11.48
CA PHE A 45 -3.84 2.03 -12.59
C PHE A 45 -3.56 3.47 -12.17
N GLY A 46 -2.78 4.16 -13.00
CA GLY A 46 -2.37 5.56 -12.82
C GLY A 46 -1.95 5.95 -11.42
N ARG A 47 -1.13 5.13 -10.75
CA ARG A 47 -0.68 5.41 -9.39
C ARG A 47 -1.84 5.66 -8.41
N LEU A 48 -2.90 4.85 -8.53
CA LEU A 48 -4.11 4.88 -7.69
C LEU A 48 -5.07 6.05 -8.01
N THR A 49 -4.88 6.78 -9.13
CA THR A 49 -5.89 7.73 -9.61
C THR A 49 -7.01 7.08 -10.42
N TRP A 50 -6.82 5.82 -10.83
CA TRP A 50 -7.78 5.03 -11.58
C TRP A 50 -8.00 3.67 -10.93
N ARG A 51 -9.18 3.09 -11.13
CA ARG A 51 -9.53 1.73 -10.70
C ARG A 51 -10.22 0.97 -11.83
N SER A 52 -10.16 -0.35 -11.79
CA SER A 52 -10.98 -1.19 -12.67
C SER A 52 -12.44 -1.14 -12.25
N ILE A 53 -13.36 -1.14 -13.21
CA ILE A 53 -14.79 -1.34 -12.98
C ILE A 53 -15.08 -2.84 -12.91
N GLY A 54 -16.05 -3.25 -12.07
CA GLY A 54 -16.40 -4.66 -11.86
C GLY A 54 -17.20 -5.31 -13.00
N GLY A 55 -17.45 -4.61 -14.10
CA GLY A 55 -18.30 -5.04 -15.20
C GLY A 55 -17.62 -4.96 -16.57
N VAL A 56 -18.23 -5.60 -17.56
CA VAL A 56 -17.80 -5.59 -18.97
C VAL A 56 -18.95 -5.15 -19.88
N GLY A 57 -18.64 -4.69 -21.10
CA GLY A 57 -19.64 -4.28 -22.09
C GLY A 57 -19.98 -2.79 -22.10
N TYR A 58 -19.15 -1.96 -21.45
CA TYR A 58 -19.25 -0.50 -21.54
C TYR A 58 -18.86 0.01 -22.93
N SER A 59 -19.44 1.13 -23.35
CA SER A 59 -19.12 1.78 -24.64
C SER A 59 -17.77 2.49 -24.65
N GLU A 60 -17.21 2.77 -23.47
CA GLU A 60 -15.97 3.51 -23.29
C GLU A 60 -15.01 2.75 -22.36
N LEU A 61 -13.70 2.99 -22.54
CA LEU A 61 -12.65 2.37 -21.73
C LEU A 61 -12.42 3.07 -20.39
N HIS A 62 -12.63 4.39 -20.35
CA HIS A 62 -12.48 5.21 -19.15
C HIS A 62 -13.83 5.78 -18.78
N VAL A 63 -14.22 5.60 -17.52
CA VAL A 63 -15.49 6.12 -16.99
C VAL A 63 -15.15 6.94 -15.76
N GLN A 64 -15.75 8.13 -15.65
CA GLN A 64 -15.52 9.06 -14.55
C GLN A 64 -16.45 8.81 -13.36
N GLU A 65 -17.62 8.22 -13.61
CA GLU A 65 -18.57 7.80 -12.58
C GLU A 65 -18.27 6.36 -12.15
N ASN A 66 -18.44 6.06 -10.86
CA ASN A 66 -18.35 4.69 -10.41
C ASN A 66 -19.69 3.96 -10.53
N ASP A 67 -19.62 2.65 -10.40
CA ASP A 67 -20.73 1.71 -10.48
C ASP A 67 -21.63 1.68 -9.22
N THR A 68 -21.30 2.45 -8.16
CA THR A 68 -21.96 2.34 -6.84
C THR A 68 -22.25 3.66 -6.08
N GLY A 69 -22.10 4.85 -6.68
CA GLY A 69 -22.22 6.17 -6.01
C GLY A 69 -20.90 6.66 -5.39
N PRO A 70 -20.73 7.97 -5.07
CA PRO A 70 -19.44 8.63 -4.83
C PRO A 70 -18.47 7.84 -3.94
N ASP A 71 -17.25 7.62 -4.46
CA ASP A 71 -16.20 6.86 -3.78
C ASP A 71 -15.53 7.75 -2.72
N ASP A 72 -15.59 7.35 -1.45
CA ASP A 72 -15.22 8.21 -0.32
C ASP A 72 -13.73 8.14 0.08
N CYS A 73 -12.91 7.25 -0.50
CA CYS A 73 -11.44 7.26 -0.35
C CYS A 73 -10.77 6.20 -1.23
N ASN A 74 -9.92 6.59 -2.18
CA ASN A 74 -8.94 5.68 -2.78
C ASN A 74 -7.78 5.40 -1.82
N HIS A 75 -7.17 4.23 -1.93
CA HIS A 75 -5.97 3.87 -1.17
C HIS A 75 -4.83 4.87 -1.44
N ALA A 76 -4.08 5.22 -0.40
CA ALA A 76 -2.82 5.94 -0.50
C ALA A 76 -1.65 5.03 -0.13
N GLN A 77 -0.49 5.23 -0.76
CA GLN A 77 0.73 4.48 -0.43
C GLN A 77 1.29 4.84 0.94
N PHE A 78 1.03 6.06 1.39
CA PHE A 78 1.47 6.57 2.69
C PHE A 78 0.25 6.78 3.58
N GLY A 79 0.38 6.32 4.83
CA GLY A 79 -0.58 6.58 5.89
C GLY A 79 -0.05 7.63 6.87
N MET A 80 -0.86 7.94 7.87
CA MET A 80 -0.45 8.72 9.02
C MET A 80 -0.80 7.97 10.30
N PHE A 81 -0.09 8.27 11.39
CA PHE A 81 -0.42 7.76 12.71
C PHE A 81 -0.14 8.82 13.76
N ILE A 82 -0.82 8.71 14.90
CA ILE A 82 -0.53 9.47 16.11
C ILE A 82 -0.40 8.46 17.24
N LEU A 83 0.75 8.44 17.90
CA LEU A 83 0.99 7.57 19.04
C LEU A 83 1.15 8.41 20.31
N ARG A 84 0.32 8.12 21.31
CA ARG A 84 0.39 8.73 22.64
C ARG A 84 0.20 7.66 23.70
N ALA A 85 1.19 7.53 24.59
CA ALA A 85 1.14 6.65 25.75
C ALA A 85 1.89 7.29 26.94
N PRO A 86 1.52 6.96 28.20
CA PRO A 86 2.28 7.38 29.37
C PRO A 86 3.72 6.87 29.30
N GLY A 87 4.70 7.74 29.61
CA GLY A 87 6.11 7.34 29.65
C GLY A 87 6.74 6.99 28.30
N LEU A 88 6.09 7.31 27.17
CA LEU A 88 6.62 7.04 25.84
C LEU A 88 7.97 7.77 25.63
N PRO A 89 9.06 7.05 25.32
CA PRO A 89 10.36 7.68 25.10
C PRO A 89 10.42 8.42 23.75
N ILE A 90 9.64 7.97 22.78
CA ILE A 90 9.53 8.56 21.44
C ILE A 90 8.79 9.89 21.51
N ARG A 91 9.34 10.93 20.89
CA ARG A 91 8.77 12.27 20.81
C ARG A 91 8.95 12.84 19.42
N GLY A 92 8.03 13.70 19.00
CA GLY A 92 8.09 14.38 17.70
C GLY A 92 7.63 13.51 16.54
N GLU A 93 7.97 13.95 15.33
CA GLU A 93 7.69 13.22 14.10
C GLU A 93 8.56 11.96 14.00
N VAL A 94 7.96 10.86 13.57
CA VAL A 94 8.66 9.62 13.25
C VAL A 94 8.59 9.42 11.74
N GLN A 95 9.76 9.36 11.10
CA GLN A 95 9.90 9.12 9.67
C GLN A 95 10.21 7.66 9.41
N ASP A 96 9.96 7.22 8.17
CA ASP A 96 10.28 5.88 7.67
C ASP A 96 9.69 4.70 8.47
N MET A 97 8.62 4.94 9.24
CA MET A 97 7.87 3.87 9.89
C MET A 97 7.09 3.06 8.85
N HIS A 98 7.19 1.73 8.93
CA HIS A 98 6.37 0.85 8.14
C HIS A 98 5.06 0.50 8.87
N LEU A 99 3.96 0.29 8.15
CA LEU A 99 2.67 -0.12 8.75
C LEU A 99 2.80 -1.35 9.67
N LEU A 100 3.71 -2.27 9.31
CA LEU A 100 3.95 -3.51 10.05
C LEU A 100 4.66 -3.29 11.41
N ASP A 101 5.19 -2.08 11.67
CA ASP A 101 5.81 -1.70 12.94
C ASP A 101 4.77 -1.32 14.00
N VAL A 102 3.53 -1.05 13.61
CA VAL A 102 2.45 -0.63 14.52
C VAL A 102 2.13 -1.72 15.54
N ALA A 103 1.85 -2.94 15.08
CA ALA A 103 1.50 -4.06 15.96
C ALA A 103 2.59 -4.40 17.01
N PRO A 104 3.88 -4.59 16.64
CA PRO A 104 4.92 -4.86 17.63
C PRO A 104 5.13 -3.69 18.60
N THR A 105 4.98 -2.44 18.14
CA THR A 105 5.05 -1.26 19.03
C THR A 105 3.94 -1.28 20.07
N LEU A 106 2.70 -1.58 19.67
CA LEU A 106 1.56 -1.65 20.60
C LEU A 106 1.69 -2.81 21.60
N LEU A 107 2.23 -3.97 21.18
CA LEU A 107 2.47 -5.09 22.08
C LEU A 107 3.51 -4.76 23.15
N ASP A 108 4.63 -4.14 22.78
CA ASP A 108 5.63 -3.70 23.75
C ASP A 108 5.07 -2.68 24.73
N LEU A 109 4.30 -1.69 24.25
CA LEU A 109 3.64 -0.71 25.12
C LEU A 109 2.65 -1.36 26.10
N ALA A 110 2.03 -2.46 25.69
CA ALA A 110 1.12 -3.25 26.53
C ALA A 110 1.86 -4.24 27.45
N GLY A 111 3.20 -4.30 27.43
CA GLY A 111 3.99 -5.26 28.20
C GLY A 111 3.75 -6.71 27.78
N ARG A 112 3.44 -6.94 26.50
CA ARG A 112 3.22 -8.26 25.90
C ARG A 112 4.43 -8.67 25.07
N ASP A 113 4.66 -9.98 24.99
CA ASP A 113 5.71 -10.51 24.11
C ASP A 113 5.37 -10.24 22.64
N VAL A 114 6.36 -9.75 21.89
CA VAL A 114 6.28 -9.59 20.44
C VAL A 114 6.67 -10.92 19.78
N PRO A 115 5.77 -11.56 19.02
CA PRO A 115 6.10 -12.81 18.34
C PRO A 115 7.25 -12.61 17.33
N PRO A 116 8.25 -13.51 17.28
CA PRO A 116 9.38 -13.39 16.35
C PRO A 116 8.98 -13.56 14.88
N SER A 117 7.75 -14.01 14.61
CA SER A 117 7.18 -14.11 13.26
C SER A 117 6.66 -12.78 12.71
N MET A 118 6.50 -11.74 13.55
CA MET A 118 6.14 -10.41 13.08
C MET A 118 7.24 -9.82 12.20
N GLN A 119 6.86 -9.19 11.09
CA GLN A 119 7.82 -8.68 10.11
C GLN A 119 8.35 -7.29 10.45
N GLY A 120 7.55 -6.47 11.13
CA GLY A 120 7.94 -5.14 11.58
C GLY A 120 8.67 -5.17 12.92
N GLN A 121 9.19 -4.02 13.33
CA GLN A 121 9.91 -3.84 14.57
C GLN A 121 9.23 -2.79 15.44
N SER A 122 9.28 -3.00 16.74
CA SER A 122 8.77 -2.01 17.69
C SER A 122 9.62 -0.75 17.65
N LEU A 123 8.97 0.40 17.56
CA LEU A 123 9.63 1.69 17.64
C LEU A 123 10.35 1.92 18.98
N LEU A 124 9.96 1.19 20.04
CA LEU A 124 10.65 1.27 21.34
C LEU A 124 12.00 0.55 21.35
N ARG A 125 12.20 -0.37 20.42
CA ARG A 125 13.42 -1.21 20.31
C ARG A 125 14.34 -0.74 19.19
N SER A 126 13.79 -0.04 18.20
CA SER A 126 14.56 0.46 17.06
C SER A 126 15.37 1.72 17.43
N ALA A 127 16.68 1.67 17.23
CA ALA A 127 17.58 2.83 17.35
C ALA A 127 17.34 3.91 16.26
N ALA A 128 16.45 3.63 15.30
CA ALA A 128 16.14 4.49 14.16
C ALA A 128 15.28 5.72 14.51
N CYS A 129 14.76 5.83 15.73
CA CYS A 129 14.00 7.00 16.16
C CYS A 129 14.95 8.16 16.51
N GLN A 130 15.65 8.72 15.52
CA GLN A 130 16.23 10.04 15.66
C GLN A 130 15.11 11.06 15.54
N VAL A 131 14.78 11.69 16.67
CA VAL A 131 13.90 12.85 16.73
C VAL A 131 14.52 13.94 15.86
N ALA A 132 13.85 14.31 14.77
CA ALA A 132 14.21 15.52 14.04
C ALA A 132 14.12 16.70 15.02
N ARG A 133 15.24 17.40 15.23
CA ARG A 133 15.33 18.58 16.09
C ARG A 133 14.58 19.76 15.50
#